data_AF-A0A8C3CNM4-F1
#
_entry.id   AF-A0A8C3CNM4-F1
#
_cell.length_a   1.000
_cell.length_b   1.000
_cell.length_c   1.000
_cell.angle_alpha   90.00
_cell.angle_beta   90.00
_cell.angle_gamma   90.00
#
_symmetry.space_group_name_H-M   'P 1'
#
loop_
_entity.id
_entity.type
_entity.pdbx_description
1 polymer ?
#
loop_
_entity_poly.entity_id
_entity_poly.type
_entity_poly.pdbx_seq_one_letter_code
_entity_poly.pdbx_strand_id
1 'polypeptide(L)'
;MVPPAGARLLPRPGGSSVLSILLLLLLLLCPGGGCLPSRRPVGPPVVLVPGDLGNQLEAKLDKPSVVHYLCSKKTDSYFTLWLNLELLLPVIIDCWIDNIRLVYNRTSKVTEPPDGVDIRVPGFGQTFSLEFLDPSKRSVGSYFYMLVQSLVDWGYTRDEDVRGAPYDWRKAPSDNNRIPVISSLKIRDQQRSAVSTNWMLPYNYTWPPDKVFVTTPTANYTLRDYQKFYRDINFEDGWLMRQDTEPLVYQMKPPGVRIHCLYGTGVETPDSFHYESFPDKEPKIIYSDGDGTVNLQSALQCQKWVDMQKQEVVVFELSGNEHIQMLSNDTTISYVKKLLFNL
;
A
#
# COMPACT_ATOMS: atom_id res chain seq x y z
N MET A 1 -59.85 60.54 -44.52
CA MET A 1 -60.05 60.01 -45.89
C MET A 1 -59.55 58.58 -45.91
N VAL A 2 -60.41 57.64 -46.27
CA VAL A 2 -60.19 56.19 -46.21
C VAL A 2 -59.32 55.73 -47.39
N PRO A 3 -58.41 54.76 -47.20
CA PRO A 3 -58.08 53.79 -48.23
C PRO A 3 -58.52 52.36 -47.83
N PRO A 4 -58.76 51.47 -48.82
CA PRO A 4 -59.57 50.26 -48.65
C PRO A 4 -58.76 49.01 -48.30
N ALA A 5 -59.51 47.96 -47.93
CA ALA A 5 -59.04 46.65 -47.52
C ALA A 5 -58.55 45.75 -48.66
N GLY A 6 -57.61 44.86 -48.33
CA GLY A 6 -57.45 43.55 -48.99
C GLY A 6 -56.02 43.07 -49.22
N ALA A 7 -55.60 41.99 -48.54
CA ALA A 7 -55.04 40.77 -49.14
C ALA A 7 -54.49 39.80 -48.08
N ARG A 8 -54.81 38.51 -48.27
CA ARG A 8 -54.49 37.36 -47.40
C ARG A 8 -53.00 36.98 -47.46
N LEU A 9 -52.51 36.44 -46.33
CA LEU A 9 -51.22 35.76 -46.18
C LEU A 9 -51.16 34.43 -46.96
N LEU A 10 -50.03 34.19 -47.64
CA LEU A 10 -49.55 32.87 -48.07
C LEU A 10 -48.13 32.66 -47.50
N PRO A 11 -47.83 31.51 -46.86
CA PRO A 11 -46.48 31.24 -46.38
C PRO A 11 -45.58 30.68 -47.50
N ARG A 12 -44.32 31.12 -47.54
CA ARG A 12 -43.25 30.55 -48.40
C ARG A 12 -42.38 29.56 -47.60
N PRO A 13 -41.73 28.58 -48.28
CA PRO A 13 -41.27 27.35 -47.66
C PRO A 13 -39.80 27.35 -47.20
N GLY A 14 -39.56 26.68 -46.06
CA GLY A 14 -38.57 25.61 -45.88
C GLY A 14 -37.07 25.88 -46.12
N GLY A 15 -36.33 26.14 -45.05
CA GLY A 15 -34.86 26.16 -45.00
C GLY A 15 -34.21 25.10 -44.09
N SER A 16 -34.89 23.98 -43.81
CA SER A 16 -34.42 22.93 -42.87
C SER A 16 -33.75 21.70 -43.54
N SER A 17 -33.34 21.81 -44.80
CA SER A 17 -32.94 20.63 -45.60
C SER A 17 -31.49 20.18 -45.36
N VAL A 18 -30.55 21.08 -45.08
CA VAL A 18 -29.11 20.73 -45.10
C VAL A 18 -28.66 20.00 -43.82
N LEU A 19 -29.19 20.38 -42.66
CA LEU A 19 -28.82 19.77 -41.38
C LEU A 19 -29.39 18.34 -41.23
N SER A 20 -30.57 18.11 -41.79
CA SER A 20 -31.25 16.80 -41.77
C SER A 20 -30.55 15.79 -42.68
N ILE A 21 -29.95 16.23 -43.79
CA ILE A 21 -29.21 15.37 -44.71
C ILE A 21 -27.88 14.92 -44.09
N LEU A 22 -27.17 15.80 -43.37
CA LEU A 22 -25.93 15.44 -42.68
C LEU A 22 -26.16 14.39 -41.57
N LEU A 23 -27.28 14.51 -40.84
CA LEU A 23 -27.67 13.57 -39.79
C LEU A 23 -28.09 12.20 -40.37
N LEU A 24 -28.75 12.18 -41.54
CA LEU A 24 -29.11 10.94 -42.24
C LEU A 24 -27.89 10.20 -42.81
N LEU A 25 -26.87 10.93 -43.29
CA LEU A 25 -25.63 10.33 -43.82
C LEU A 25 -24.79 9.65 -42.72
N LEU A 26 -24.80 10.17 -41.48
CA LEU A 26 -24.17 9.51 -40.33
C LEU A 26 -24.91 8.23 -39.89
N LEU A 27 -26.23 8.17 -40.07
CA LEU A 27 -27.05 7.00 -39.73
C LEU A 27 -26.93 5.86 -40.78
N LEU A 28 -26.62 6.19 -42.03
CA LEU A 28 -26.43 5.22 -43.12
C LEU A 28 -25.07 4.50 -43.09
N LEU A 29 -24.10 5.01 -42.32
CA LEU A 29 -22.78 4.39 -42.16
C LEU A 29 -22.74 3.28 -41.10
N CYS A 30 -23.81 3.06 -40.33
CA CYS A 30 -23.89 2.00 -39.30
C CYS A 30 -25.25 1.30 -39.28
N PRO A 31 -25.54 0.41 -40.25
CA PRO A 31 -26.75 -0.40 -40.23
C PRO A 31 -26.59 -1.52 -39.19
N GLY A 32 -27.17 -1.30 -38.01
CA GLY A 32 -27.28 -2.30 -36.93
C GLY A 32 -26.32 -2.06 -35.78
N GLY A 33 -26.71 -1.21 -34.81
CA GLY A 33 -26.31 -1.28 -33.39
C GLY A 33 -24.82 -1.43 -33.00
N GLY A 34 -23.86 -1.23 -33.91
CA GLY A 34 -22.48 -1.68 -33.76
C GLY A 34 -21.41 -0.59 -33.86
N CYS A 35 -21.76 0.67 -33.63
CA CYS A 35 -20.82 1.81 -33.64
C CYS A 35 -20.68 2.51 -32.29
N LEU A 36 -21.02 1.83 -31.19
CA LEU A 36 -20.26 2.06 -29.97
C LEU A 36 -18.89 1.45 -30.24
N PRO A 37 -17.75 2.15 -30.00
CA PRO A 37 -16.48 1.47 -29.98
C PRO A 37 -16.63 0.33 -28.99
N SER A 38 -16.66 -0.90 -29.48
CA SER A 38 -16.36 -2.07 -28.66
C SER A 38 -14.99 -1.75 -28.08
N ARG A 39 -14.96 -1.35 -26.79
CA ARG A 39 -13.70 -1.26 -26.03
C ARG A 39 -13.14 -2.68 -26.12
N ARG A 40 -12.21 -2.90 -27.05
CA ARG A 40 -11.40 -4.12 -27.04
C ARG A 40 -10.82 -4.20 -25.63
N PRO A 41 -10.88 -5.37 -24.96
CA PRO A 41 -10.26 -5.51 -23.66
C PRO A 41 -8.80 -5.05 -23.77
N VAL A 42 -8.43 -4.04 -22.99
CA VAL A 42 -7.07 -3.49 -22.96
C VAL A 42 -6.12 -4.57 -22.45
N GLY A 43 -6.55 -5.35 -21.47
CA GLY A 43 -5.87 -6.52 -20.93
C GLY A 43 -6.78 -7.18 -19.88
N PRO A 44 -6.26 -8.12 -19.08
CA PRO A 44 -6.99 -8.62 -17.91
C PRO A 44 -7.16 -7.50 -16.86
N PRO A 45 -8.25 -7.47 -16.08
CA PRO A 45 -8.41 -6.53 -14.97
C PRO A 45 -7.29 -6.66 -13.94
N VAL A 46 -6.85 -5.53 -13.37
CA VAL A 46 -5.75 -5.45 -12.41
C VAL A 46 -6.27 -4.98 -11.06
N VAL A 47 -5.93 -5.70 -9.99
CA VAL A 47 -6.15 -5.28 -8.61
C VAL A 47 -4.80 -5.05 -7.95
N LEU A 48 -4.61 -3.86 -7.40
CA LEU A 48 -3.39 -3.42 -6.74
C LEU A 48 -3.55 -3.54 -5.22
N VAL A 49 -2.67 -4.29 -4.58
CA VAL A 49 -2.62 -4.46 -3.12
C VAL A 49 -1.31 -3.82 -2.62
N PRO A 50 -1.36 -2.79 -1.76
CA PRO A 50 -0.15 -2.11 -1.27
C PRO A 50 0.57 -2.89 -0.16
N GLY A 51 1.79 -2.47 0.22
CA GLY A 51 2.51 -2.93 1.43
C GLY A 51 2.21 -2.07 2.69
N ASP A 52 3.00 -2.18 3.78
CA ASP A 52 2.88 -1.25 4.94
C ASP A 52 3.02 0.16 4.44
N LEU A 53 2.27 1.03 5.11
CA LEU A 53 2.25 2.46 4.84
C LEU A 53 1.78 2.79 3.42
N GLY A 54 1.42 1.79 2.60
CA GLY A 54 1.23 1.92 1.16
C GLY A 54 -0.17 2.37 0.74
N ASN A 55 -1.04 2.71 1.68
CA ASN A 55 -2.27 3.43 1.40
C ASN A 55 -2.62 4.42 2.51
N GLN A 56 -3.44 5.40 2.15
CA GLN A 56 -3.98 6.37 3.08
C GLN A 56 -4.78 5.72 4.21
N LEU A 57 -4.80 6.37 5.38
CA LEU A 57 -5.72 6.11 6.49
C LEU A 57 -6.40 7.42 6.89
N GLU A 58 -7.67 7.33 7.28
CA GLU A 58 -8.42 8.46 7.83
C GLU A 58 -8.86 8.19 9.26
N ALA A 59 -8.94 9.23 10.08
CA ALA A 59 -9.39 9.12 11.46
C ALA A 59 -10.45 10.15 11.82
N LYS A 60 -11.30 9.82 12.79
CA LYS A 60 -12.23 10.73 13.46
C LYS A 60 -12.06 10.60 14.98
N LEU A 61 -12.04 11.73 15.69
CA LEU A 61 -11.73 11.76 17.12
C LEU A 61 -12.93 12.20 17.97
N ASP A 62 -13.08 11.56 19.13
CA ASP A 62 -13.91 11.92 20.27
C ASP A 62 -13.27 11.37 21.57
N LYS A 63 -12.02 11.76 21.82
CA LYS A 63 -11.15 11.20 22.85
C LYS A 63 -11.49 11.73 24.26
N PRO A 64 -11.46 10.88 25.30
CA PRO A 64 -11.69 11.32 26.67
C PRO A 64 -10.57 12.23 27.20
N SER A 65 -9.33 11.96 26.78
CA SER A 65 -8.13 12.70 27.19
C SER A 65 -7.14 12.81 26.03
N VAL A 66 -6.12 13.65 26.21
CA VAL A 66 -5.04 13.86 25.24
C VAL A 66 -3.71 13.91 25.96
N VAL A 67 -2.65 13.48 25.26
CA VAL A 67 -1.28 13.44 25.78
C VAL A 67 -0.64 14.83 25.94
N HIS A 68 -1.14 15.83 25.21
CA HIS A 68 -0.64 17.20 25.25
C HIS A 68 -1.76 18.19 24.90
N TYR A 69 -1.69 19.43 25.40
CA TYR A 69 -2.73 20.45 25.21
C TYR A 69 -2.91 20.88 23.74
N LEU A 70 -1.91 20.62 22.89
CA LEU A 70 -1.95 20.89 21.45
C LEU A 70 -2.72 19.83 20.66
N CYS A 71 -3.04 18.68 21.27
CA CYS A 71 -3.71 17.59 20.58
C CYS A 71 -5.24 17.79 20.59
N SER A 72 -5.86 17.58 19.44
CA SER A 72 -7.32 17.63 19.31
C SER A 72 -7.98 16.48 20.05
N LYS A 73 -8.94 16.80 20.92
CA LYS A 73 -9.82 15.78 21.53
C LYS A 73 -10.90 15.30 20.57
N LYS A 74 -11.43 16.21 19.73
CA LYS A 74 -12.59 15.93 18.89
C LYS A 74 -12.40 16.51 17.49
N THR A 75 -12.92 15.83 16.48
CA THR A 75 -13.00 16.34 15.10
C THR A 75 -14.43 16.20 14.57
N ASP A 76 -14.88 17.17 13.77
CA ASP A 76 -16.23 17.15 13.21
C ASP A 76 -16.37 16.09 12.10
N SER A 77 -15.33 15.98 11.26
CA SER A 77 -15.22 15.02 10.17
C SER A 77 -14.03 14.10 10.33
N TYR A 78 -13.95 13.10 9.44
CA TYR A 78 -12.69 12.39 9.21
C TYR A 78 -11.65 13.34 8.61
N PHE A 79 -10.39 13.08 8.93
CA PHE A 79 -9.23 13.72 8.33
C PHE A 79 -8.20 12.65 7.93
N THR A 80 -7.32 12.96 6.98
CA THR A 80 -6.22 12.07 6.60
C THR A 80 -5.21 11.96 7.74
N LEU A 81 -5.16 10.77 8.36
CA LEU A 81 -4.24 10.40 9.41
C LEU A 81 -2.89 9.95 8.83
N TRP A 82 -2.91 9.28 7.68
CA TRP A 82 -1.72 8.86 6.95
C TRP A 82 -1.93 9.02 5.44
N LEU A 83 -1.00 9.58 4.67
CA LEU A 83 0.15 10.37 5.10
C LEU A 83 -0.26 11.84 5.23
N ASN A 84 0.07 12.46 6.36
CA ASN A 84 -0.10 13.90 6.55
C ASN A 84 1.17 14.47 7.21
N LEU A 85 1.98 15.18 6.42
CA LEU A 85 3.29 15.68 6.84
C LEU A 85 3.21 16.69 8.00
N GLU A 86 2.10 17.42 8.13
CA GLU A 86 1.90 18.38 9.23
C GLU A 86 1.74 17.67 10.58
N LEU A 87 1.15 16.47 10.56
CA LEU A 87 1.00 15.63 11.76
C LEU A 87 2.32 15.01 12.23
N LEU A 88 3.35 15.00 11.36
CA LEU A 88 4.67 14.42 11.66
C LEU A 88 5.67 15.45 12.22
N LEU A 89 5.27 16.71 12.38
CA LEU A 89 6.13 17.75 12.97
C LEU A 89 6.47 17.40 14.44
N PRO A 90 7.68 17.74 14.93
CA PRO A 90 8.15 17.32 16.27
C PRO A 90 7.23 17.65 17.44
N VAL A 91 6.44 18.71 17.32
CA VAL A 91 5.48 19.20 18.34
C VAL A 91 4.11 18.49 18.25
N ILE A 92 3.75 17.96 17.07
CA ILE A 92 2.44 17.36 16.79
C ILE A 92 2.52 15.82 16.75
N ILE A 93 3.69 15.26 16.51
CA ILE A 93 3.89 13.82 16.34
C ILE A 93 3.39 13.00 17.55
N ASP A 94 3.45 13.52 18.77
CA ASP A 94 2.90 12.84 19.95
C ASP A 94 1.37 12.70 19.87
N CYS A 95 0.68 13.68 19.30
CA CYS A 95 -0.75 13.60 19.01
C CYS A 95 -1.04 12.56 17.93
N TRP A 96 -0.20 12.47 16.90
CA TRP A 96 -0.35 11.49 15.83
C TRP A 96 -0.13 10.06 16.36
N ILE A 97 0.93 9.82 17.14
CA ILE A 97 1.22 8.52 17.78
C ILE A 97 0.03 8.08 18.63
N ASP A 98 -0.50 8.96 19.49
CA ASP A 98 -1.64 8.63 20.35
C ASP A 98 -2.95 8.37 19.59
N ASN A 99 -3.06 8.81 18.33
CA ASN A 99 -4.22 8.53 17.48
C ASN A 99 -4.04 7.26 16.65
N ILE A 100 -2.85 7.02 16.08
CA ILE A 100 -2.61 5.91 15.17
C ILE A 100 -2.18 4.61 15.86
N ARG A 101 -1.76 4.64 17.12
CA ARG A 101 -1.37 3.43 17.85
C ARG A 101 -2.52 2.42 17.93
N LEU A 102 -2.20 1.15 18.06
CA LEU A 102 -3.16 0.10 18.41
C LEU A 102 -3.05 -0.27 19.89
N VAL A 103 -4.17 -0.65 20.49
CA VAL A 103 -4.24 -1.21 21.84
C VAL A 103 -4.47 -2.70 21.72
N TYR A 104 -3.56 -3.52 22.23
CA TYR A 104 -3.68 -4.97 22.23
C TYR A 104 -4.37 -5.47 23.49
N ASN A 105 -5.44 -6.23 23.31
CA ASN A 105 -6.16 -6.87 24.40
C ASN A 105 -5.68 -8.31 24.56
N ARG A 106 -4.96 -8.59 25.66
CA ARG A 106 -4.41 -9.92 25.96
C ARG A 106 -5.47 -11.03 26.08
N THR A 107 -6.70 -10.68 26.45
CA THR A 107 -7.79 -11.64 26.66
C THR A 107 -8.47 -12.00 25.35
N SER A 108 -8.89 -11.00 24.58
CA SER A 108 -9.57 -11.23 23.30
C SER A 108 -8.60 -11.51 22.16
N LYS A 109 -7.29 -11.24 22.34
CA LYS A 109 -6.24 -11.39 21.33
C LYS A 109 -6.49 -10.55 20.07
N VAL A 110 -7.16 -9.41 20.26
CA VAL A 110 -7.44 -8.45 19.19
C VAL A 110 -6.80 -7.11 19.48
N THR A 111 -6.52 -6.36 18.41
CA THR A 111 -6.09 -4.96 18.49
C THR A 111 -7.18 -4.02 18.06
N GLU A 112 -7.40 -2.97 18.84
CA GLU A 112 -8.38 -1.92 18.58
C GLU A 112 -7.70 -0.55 18.55
N PRO A 113 -8.28 0.45 17.87
CA PRO A 113 -7.87 1.84 18.04
C PRO A 113 -8.03 2.31 19.50
N PRO A 114 -7.37 3.41 19.92
CA PRO A 114 -7.54 3.98 21.26
C PRO A 114 -8.97 4.49 21.48
N ASP A 115 -9.37 4.62 22.75
CA ASP A 115 -10.70 5.12 23.12
C ASP A 115 -11.00 6.47 22.45
N GLY A 116 -12.16 6.54 21.79
CA GLY A 116 -12.60 7.72 21.07
C GLY A 116 -11.85 7.99 19.77
N VAL A 117 -11.18 6.99 19.19
CA VAL A 117 -10.57 7.09 17.86
C VAL A 117 -11.24 6.08 16.93
N ASP A 118 -11.82 6.56 15.84
CA ASP A 118 -12.27 5.71 14.74
C ASP A 118 -11.33 5.87 13.55
N ILE A 119 -10.96 4.75 12.92
CA ILE A 119 -10.03 4.72 11.78
C ILE A 119 -10.67 3.93 10.64
N ARG A 120 -10.62 4.51 9.44
CA ARG A 120 -11.11 3.89 8.22
C ARG A 120 -10.08 3.94 7.10
N VAL A 121 -10.25 3.02 6.16
CA VAL A 121 -9.43 2.92 4.95
C VAL A 121 -10.22 3.53 3.78
N PRO A 122 -9.80 4.71 3.27
CA PRO A 122 -10.48 5.33 2.13
C PRO A 122 -10.11 4.65 0.81
N GLY A 123 -10.97 4.82 -0.19
CA GLY A 123 -10.66 4.49 -1.58
C GLY A 123 -10.64 3.00 -1.92
N PHE A 124 -11.36 2.14 -1.18
CA PHE A 124 -11.50 0.74 -1.60
C PHE A 124 -12.18 0.64 -2.97
N GLY A 125 -11.54 -0.07 -3.91
CA GLY A 125 -11.94 -0.16 -5.31
C GLY A 125 -11.47 1.02 -6.17
N GLN A 126 -10.86 2.05 -5.57
CA GLN A 126 -10.30 3.21 -6.28
C GLN A 126 -8.76 3.20 -6.23
N THR A 127 -8.09 3.94 -7.09
CA THR A 127 -6.62 3.99 -7.14
C THR A 127 -6.01 5.15 -6.32
N PHE A 128 -6.77 6.21 -6.04
CA PHE A 128 -6.18 7.45 -5.49
C PHE A 128 -5.44 7.25 -4.16
N SER A 129 -5.92 6.34 -3.30
CA SER A 129 -5.40 6.15 -1.93
C SER A 129 -4.07 5.40 -1.87
N LEU A 130 -3.66 4.75 -2.97
CA LEU A 130 -2.36 4.10 -3.13
C LEU A 130 -1.44 4.84 -4.13
N GLU A 131 -1.99 5.63 -5.06
CA GLU A 131 -1.18 6.42 -5.99
C GLU A 131 -0.36 7.49 -5.25
N PHE A 132 -1.03 8.27 -4.38
CA PHE A 132 -0.40 9.26 -3.52
C PHE A 132 -0.82 9.05 -2.07
N LEU A 133 0.13 8.80 -1.19
CA LEU A 133 -0.09 8.66 0.26
C LEU A 133 -0.43 10.00 0.90
N ASP A 134 0.11 11.10 0.38
CA ASP A 134 -0.23 12.46 0.80
C ASP A 134 -1.26 13.06 -0.19
N PRO A 135 -2.47 13.43 0.26
CA PRO A 135 -3.50 14.04 -0.59
C PRO A 135 -3.06 15.33 -1.31
N SER A 136 -2.02 16.01 -0.82
CA SER A 136 -1.42 17.16 -1.50
C SER A 136 -0.64 16.80 -2.78
N LYS A 137 -0.47 15.49 -3.05
CA LYS A 137 0.20 14.93 -4.24
C LYS A 137 1.65 15.40 -4.41
N ARG A 138 2.32 15.69 -3.29
CA ARG A 138 3.77 15.93 -3.27
C ARG A 138 4.49 14.66 -3.68
N SER A 139 5.62 14.81 -4.38
CA SER A 139 6.42 13.68 -4.86
C SER A 139 6.86 12.72 -3.75
N VAL A 140 7.10 13.23 -2.53
CA VAL A 140 7.42 12.44 -1.34
C VAL A 140 6.34 11.40 -1.01
N GLY A 141 5.08 11.67 -1.35
CA GLY A 141 3.95 10.75 -1.14
C GLY A 141 3.62 9.89 -2.36
N SER A 142 4.36 9.99 -3.47
CA SER A 142 4.11 9.17 -4.67
C SER A 142 4.52 7.72 -4.39
N TYR A 143 3.59 6.79 -4.61
CA TYR A 143 3.83 5.35 -4.39
C TYR A 143 3.43 4.53 -5.62
N PHE A 144 2.15 4.19 -5.81
CA PHE A 144 1.69 3.46 -7.02
C PHE A 144 1.47 4.35 -8.25
N TYR A 145 1.62 5.68 -8.13
CA TYR A 145 1.26 6.61 -9.20
C TYR A 145 1.89 6.27 -10.55
N MET A 146 3.20 6.00 -10.60
CA MET A 146 3.90 5.71 -11.87
C MET A 146 3.41 4.41 -12.53
N LEU A 147 3.11 3.37 -11.73
CA LEU A 147 2.57 2.11 -12.23
C LEU A 147 1.13 2.30 -12.76
N VAL A 148 0.28 2.98 -12.00
CA VAL A 148 -1.11 3.25 -12.41
C VAL A 148 -1.14 4.15 -13.65
N GLN A 149 -0.29 5.18 -13.71
CA GLN A 149 -0.19 6.05 -14.87
C GLN A 149 0.25 5.26 -16.11
N SER A 150 1.22 4.35 -15.97
CA SER A 150 1.65 3.48 -17.08
C SER A 150 0.51 2.58 -17.58
N LEU A 151 -0.29 2.00 -16.67
CA LEU A 151 -1.47 1.21 -17.05
C LEU A 151 -2.48 2.06 -17.84
N VAL A 152 -2.73 3.29 -17.39
CA VAL A 152 -3.64 4.22 -18.05
C VAL A 152 -3.14 4.61 -19.44
N ASP A 153 -1.83 4.85 -19.58
CA ASP A 153 -1.20 5.14 -20.87
C ASP A 153 -1.30 3.94 -21.84
N TRP A 154 -1.46 2.72 -21.33
CA TRP A 154 -1.71 1.51 -22.13
C TRP A 154 -3.20 1.26 -22.41
N GLY A 155 -4.09 2.08 -21.86
CA GLY A 155 -5.53 2.08 -22.15
C GLY A 155 -6.43 1.73 -20.95
N TYR A 156 -5.88 1.37 -19.79
CA TYR A 156 -6.68 1.09 -18.60
C TYR A 156 -7.41 2.36 -18.12
N THR A 157 -8.55 2.18 -17.47
CA THR A 157 -9.34 3.21 -16.81
C THR A 157 -9.31 3.00 -15.30
N ARG A 158 -8.77 4.00 -14.57
CA ARG A 158 -8.78 4.03 -13.09
C ARG A 158 -10.18 3.72 -12.56
N ASP A 159 -10.23 2.92 -11.50
CA ASP A 159 -11.44 2.53 -10.76
C ASP A 159 -12.41 1.61 -11.54
N GLU A 160 -12.10 1.30 -12.80
CA GLU A 160 -12.84 0.35 -13.63
C GLU A 160 -12.06 -0.97 -13.76
N ASP A 161 -11.05 -1.01 -14.63
CA ASP A 161 -10.25 -2.19 -14.97
C ASP A 161 -8.86 -2.20 -14.30
N VAL A 162 -8.46 -1.11 -13.65
CA VAL A 162 -7.42 -1.07 -12.62
C VAL A 162 -7.99 -0.51 -11.32
N ARG A 163 -7.93 -1.30 -10.24
CA ARG A 163 -8.52 -0.95 -8.93
C ARG A 163 -7.54 -1.15 -7.79
N GLY A 164 -7.66 -0.33 -6.74
CA GLY A 164 -6.96 -0.52 -5.48
C GLY A 164 -7.73 -1.38 -4.48
N ALA A 165 -7.01 -2.18 -3.71
CA ALA A 165 -7.50 -2.87 -2.52
C ALA A 165 -6.70 -2.42 -1.28
N PRO A 166 -6.83 -1.15 -0.85
CA PRO A 166 -6.20 -0.64 0.35
C PRO A 166 -6.75 -1.33 1.60
N TYR A 167 -5.96 -1.39 2.66
CA TYR A 167 -6.34 -2.02 3.93
C TYR A 167 -5.71 -1.29 5.14
N ASP A 168 -6.06 -1.70 6.36
CA ASP A 168 -5.44 -1.17 7.58
C ASP A 168 -4.13 -1.93 7.84
N TRP A 169 -3.05 -1.41 7.30
CA TRP A 169 -1.72 -2.04 7.30
C TRP A 169 -1.10 -2.22 8.69
N ARG A 170 -1.62 -1.52 9.72
CA ARG A 170 -1.18 -1.71 11.12
C ARG A 170 -1.54 -3.09 11.66
N LYS A 171 -2.52 -3.76 11.06
CA LYS A 171 -2.96 -5.11 11.43
C LYS A 171 -2.22 -6.14 10.57
N ALA A 172 -2.06 -7.37 11.05
CA ALA A 172 -1.58 -8.46 10.18
C ALA A 172 -2.62 -8.74 9.07
N PRO A 173 -2.25 -8.98 7.79
CA PRO A 173 -0.92 -9.29 7.25
C PRO A 173 -0.38 -8.23 6.24
N SER A 174 0.69 -7.48 6.57
CA SER A 174 1.46 -6.65 5.62
C SER A 174 2.93 -6.41 6.01
N ASP A 175 3.71 -5.82 5.08
CA ASP A 175 5.19 -5.71 4.98
C ASP A 175 5.73 -4.33 5.40
N ASN A 176 6.84 -4.19 6.15
CA ASN A 176 7.23 -3.00 6.95
C ASN A 176 8.11 -1.95 6.24
N ASN A 177 7.66 -0.68 6.20
CA ASN A 177 8.38 0.46 5.59
C ASN A 177 8.89 1.49 6.62
N ARG A 178 10.07 2.09 6.34
CA ARG A 178 10.69 3.11 7.21
C ARG A 178 10.11 4.51 6.99
N ILE A 179 9.95 5.30 8.07
CA ILE A 179 9.57 6.73 8.03
C ILE A 179 10.79 7.60 8.40
N PRO A 180 11.51 8.21 7.42
CA PRO A 180 12.83 8.81 7.67
C PRO A 180 12.82 10.17 8.41
N VAL A 181 11.66 10.80 8.61
CA VAL A 181 11.55 12.19 9.12
C VAL A 181 11.52 12.25 10.66
N ILE A 182 11.29 11.12 11.35
CA ILE A 182 11.08 11.06 12.80
C ILE A 182 12.18 10.20 13.43
N SER A 183 12.64 10.57 14.63
CA SER A 183 13.62 9.75 15.35
C SER A 183 13.07 8.36 15.64
N SER A 184 13.93 7.33 15.49
CA SER A 184 13.58 5.92 15.70
C SER A 184 12.91 5.69 17.05
N LEU A 185 13.45 6.27 18.13
CA LEU A 185 12.93 6.12 19.48
C LEU A 185 11.55 6.73 19.67
N LYS A 186 11.23 7.81 18.93
CA LYS A 186 9.92 8.47 19.02
C LYS A 186 8.86 7.71 18.22
N ILE A 187 9.21 7.20 17.04
CA ILE A 187 8.28 6.39 16.23
C ILE A 187 8.10 4.96 16.78
N ARG A 188 9.04 4.48 17.61
CA ARG A 188 9.07 3.13 18.16
C ARG A 188 7.78 2.69 18.83
N ASP A 189 7.11 3.57 19.57
CA ASP A 189 5.87 3.22 20.27
C ASP A 189 4.74 2.90 19.29
N GLN A 190 4.65 3.66 18.20
CA GLN A 190 3.72 3.38 17.11
C GLN A 190 4.07 2.06 16.41
N GLN A 191 5.34 1.87 16.03
CA GLN A 191 5.79 0.66 15.34
C GLN A 191 5.55 -0.60 16.17
N ARG A 192 5.83 -0.55 17.48
CA ARG A 192 5.54 -1.65 18.40
C ARG A 192 4.05 -2.00 18.45
N SER A 193 3.19 -0.98 18.43
CA SER A 193 1.75 -1.21 18.46
C SER A 193 1.20 -1.85 17.18
N ALA A 194 1.89 -1.68 16.04
CA ALA A 194 1.50 -2.31 14.79
C ALA A 194 1.75 -3.83 14.84
N VAL A 195 0.70 -4.62 14.69
CA VAL A 195 0.76 -6.08 14.70
C VAL A 195 1.59 -6.60 13.52
N SER A 196 1.54 -5.91 12.37
CA SER A 196 2.34 -6.22 11.18
C SER A 196 3.84 -6.33 11.50
N THR A 197 4.37 -5.45 12.36
CA THR A 197 5.80 -5.46 12.74
C THR A 197 6.21 -6.77 13.42
N ASN A 198 5.40 -7.27 14.36
CA ASN A 198 5.69 -8.51 15.09
C ASN A 198 5.46 -9.75 14.20
N TRP A 199 4.50 -9.68 13.28
CA TRP A 199 4.24 -10.72 12.30
C TRP A 199 5.38 -10.91 11.29
N MET A 200 6.03 -9.82 10.87
CA MET A 200 7.13 -9.80 9.90
C MET A 200 8.51 -10.16 10.48
N LEU A 201 8.59 -10.53 11.77
CA LEU A 201 9.84 -11.01 12.34
C LEU A 201 10.37 -12.26 11.59
N PRO A 202 11.70 -12.44 11.51
CA PRO A 202 12.33 -13.56 10.83
C PRO A 202 11.77 -14.94 11.22
N TYR A 203 11.53 -15.77 10.21
CA TYR A 203 11.02 -17.14 10.37
C TYR A 203 12.12 -18.19 10.14
N ASN A 204 12.01 -19.33 10.83
CA ASN A 204 12.99 -20.40 10.77
C ASN A 204 12.99 -21.20 9.44
N TYR A 205 11.98 -21.03 8.58
CA TYR A 205 11.98 -21.60 7.23
C TYR A 205 12.88 -20.83 6.25
N THR A 206 13.31 -19.62 6.63
CA THR A 206 14.23 -18.77 5.86
C THR A 206 15.59 -18.68 6.53
N TRP A 207 15.64 -18.37 7.84
CA TRP A 207 16.89 -18.18 8.57
C TRP A 207 17.20 -19.35 9.50
N PRO A 208 18.48 -19.71 9.65
CA PRO A 208 18.85 -20.80 10.55
C PRO A 208 18.61 -20.37 12.01
N PRO A 209 18.17 -21.28 12.89
CA PRO A 209 17.76 -20.92 14.26
C PRO A 209 18.86 -20.34 15.16
N ASP A 210 20.12 -20.49 14.78
CA ASP A 210 21.32 -20.00 15.47
C ASP A 210 21.86 -18.68 14.89
N LYS A 211 21.24 -18.13 13.82
CA LYS A 211 21.56 -16.79 13.32
C LYS A 211 21.29 -15.76 14.41
N VAL A 212 22.32 -14.99 14.75
CA VAL A 212 22.22 -13.85 15.66
C VAL A 212 21.74 -12.62 14.88
N PHE A 213 20.59 -12.08 15.26
CA PHE A 213 20.04 -10.85 14.67
C PHE A 213 20.43 -9.61 15.47
N VAL A 214 20.48 -9.73 16.80
CA VAL A 214 20.84 -8.61 17.69
C VAL A 214 21.94 -9.05 18.63
N THR A 215 23.01 -8.26 18.69
CA THR A 215 24.13 -8.43 19.64
C THR A 215 24.16 -7.25 20.59
N THR A 216 24.30 -7.50 21.87
CA THR A 216 24.47 -6.47 22.92
C THR A 216 25.65 -6.85 23.82
N PRO A 217 26.09 -6.00 24.76
CA PRO A 217 27.18 -6.34 25.67
C PRO A 217 26.87 -7.53 26.59
N THR A 218 25.58 -7.84 26.78
CA THR A 218 25.11 -8.83 27.77
C THR A 218 24.39 -10.02 27.14
N ALA A 219 23.99 -9.97 25.87
CA ALA A 219 23.24 -11.03 25.23
C ALA A 219 23.36 -11.01 23.69
N ASN A 220 23.15 -12.19 23.10
CA ASN A 220 22.86 -12.37 21.69
C ASN A 220 21.43 -12.86 21.56
N TYR A 221 20.69 -12.33 20.57
CA TYR A 221 19.32 -12.71 20.29
C TYR A 221 19.22 -13.36 18.91
N THR A 222 18.75 -14.60 18.91
CA THR A 222 18.36 -15.36 17.73
C THR A 222 16.83 -15.41 17.62
N LEU A 223 16.30 -16.06 16.58
CA LEU A 223 14.86 -16.32 16.48
C LEU A 223 14.31 -17.21 17.61
N ARG A 224 15.18 -17.94 18.33
CA ARG A 224 14.76 -18.75 19.50
C ARG A 224 14.58 -17.89 20.76
N ASP A 225 15.09 -16.67 20.74
CA ASP A 225 15.17 -15.80 21.91
C ASP A 225 14.11 -14.71 21.92
N TYR A 226 13.09 -14.76 21.03
CA TYR A 226 12.08 -13.70 20.92
C TYR A 226 11.39 -13.37 22.24
N GLN A 227 10.99 -14.37 23.03
CA GLN A 227 10.39 -14.12 24.34
C GLN A 227 11.33 -13.34 25.28
N LYS A 228 12.62 -13.71 25.31
CA LYS A 228 13.64 -13.01 26.10
C LYS A 228 13.86 -11.60 25.55
N PHE A 229 13.95 -11.43 24.23
CA PHE A 229 14.09 -10.15 23.57
C PHE A 229 12.96 -9.19 23.96
N TYR A 230 11.70 -9.61 23.86
CA TYR A 230 10.54 -8.78 24.21
C TYR A 230 10.52 -8.37 25.68
N ARG A 231 10.92 -9.26 26.58
CA ARG A 231 11.08 -8.93 28.00
C ARG A 231 12.18 -7.88 28.21
N ASP A 232 13.33 -8.07 27.57
CA ASP A 232 14.51 -7.22 27.77
C ASP A 232 14.34 -5.81 27.13
N ILE A 233 13.40 -5.63 26.20
CA ILE A 233 13.00 -4.32 25.66
C ILE A 233 11.75 -3.72 26.33
N ASN A 234 11.25 -4.37 27.40
CA ASN A 234 10.03 -4.02 28.13
C ASN A 234 8.78 -3.90 27.23
N PHE A 235 8.58 -4.89 26.35
CA PHE A 235 7.44 -4.95 25.43
C PHE A 235 6.89 -6.38 25.29
N GLU A 236 6.42 -6.96 26.40
CA GLU A 236 5.93 -8.35 26.41
C GLU A 236 4.69 -8.59 25.54
N ASP A 237 3.88 -7.56 25.27
CA ASP A 237 2.72 -7.68 24.37
C ASP A 237 3.15 -8.08 22.95
N GLY A 238 4.32 -7.64 22.48
CA GLY A 238 4.87 -8.04 21.18
C GLY A 238 5.13 -9.54 21.07
N TRP A 239 5.49 -10.20 22.18
CA TRP A 239 5.62 -11.66 22.21
C TRP A 239 4.27 -12.35 22.01
N LEU A 240 3.21 -11.86 22.67
CA LEU A 240 1.86 -12.39 22.51
C LEU A 240 1.35 -12.17 21.07
N MET A 241 1.56 -10.98 20.51
CA MET A 241 1.24 -10.68 19.11
C MET A 241 1.98 -11.62 18.15
N ARG A 242 3.27 -11.90 18.38
CA ARG A 242 4.03 -12.86 17.56
C ARG A 242 3.42 -14.25 17.64
N GLN A 243 3.06 -14.73 18.84
CA GLN A 243 2.45 -16.04 19.02
C GLN A 243 1.09 -16.16 18.29
N ASP A 244 0.30 -15.09 18.29
CA ASP A 244 -1.00 -15.07 17.62
C ASP A 244 -0.87 -15.02 16.08
N THR A 245 0.23 -14.46 15.54
CA THR A 245 0.38 -14.18 14.10
C THR A 245 1.32 -15.12 13.35
N GLU A 246 2.33 -15.69 14.01
CA GLU A 246 3.29 -16.62 13.40
C GLU A 246 2.61 -17.78 12.65
N PRO A 247 1.55 -18.44 13.18
CA PRO A 247 0.92 -19.56 12.51
C PRO A 247 0.17 -19.20 11.21
N LEU A 248 -0.13 -17.92 10.96
CA LEU A 248 -1.00 -17.48 9.86
C LEU A 248 -0.45 -17.86 8.48
N VAL A 249 0.87 -17.77 8.29
CA VAL A 249 1.55 -18.10 7.02
C VAL A 249 2.73 -19.04 7.17
N TYR A 250 2.95 -19.60 8.37
CA TYR A 250 4.11 -20.44 8.68
C TYR A 250 4.30 -21.62 7.70
N GLN A 251 3.20 -22.18 7.21
CA GLN A 251 3.25 -23.32 6.29
C GLN A 251 3.79 -22.97 4.89
N MET A 252 3.82 -21.67 4.53
CA MET A 252 4.24 -21.20 3.20
C MET A 252 3.59 -22.00 2.06
N LYS A 253 2.30 -22.31 2.21
CA LYS A 253 1.54 -23.10 1.25
C LYS A 253 1.49 -22.34 -0.10
N PRO A 254 1.85 -22.99 -1.23
CA PRO A 254 1.80 -22.34 -2.54
C PRO A 254 0.36 -21.90 -2.87
N PRO A 255 0.19 -20.75 -3.54
CA PRO A 255 -1.12 -20.15 -3.77
C PRO A 255 -1.97 -20.89 -4.81
N GLY A 256 -1.40 -21.78 -5.61
CA GLY A 256 -2.15 -22.59 -6.59
C GLY A 256 -2.63 -21.79 -7.81
N VAL A 257 -1.98 -20.65 -8.08
CA VAL A 257 -2.19 -19.81 -9.27
C VAL A 257 -0.85 -19.53 -9.93
N ARG A 258 -0.85 -19.04 -11.18
CA ARG A 258 0.40 -18.62 -11.83
C ARG A 258 1.01 -17.47 -11.05
N ILE A 259 2.30 -17.56 -10.71
CA ILE A 259 3.00 -16.55 -9.93
C ILE A 259 4.16 -15.98 -10.74
N HIS A 260 4.28 -14.66 -10.69
CA HIS A 260 5.46 -13.93 -11.15
C HIS A 260 6.07 -13.26 -9.91
N CYS A 261 7.18 -13.81 -9.42
CA CYS A 261 7.88 -13.34 -8.24
C CYS A 261 9.03 -12.42 -8.67
N LEU A 262 8.83 -11.11 -8.51
CA LEU A 262 9.83 -10.09 -8.77
C LEU A 262 10.49 -9.70 -7.45
N TYR A 263 11.82 -9.60 -7.42
CA TYR A 263 12.57 -9.26 -6.20
C TYR A 263 13.83 -8.47 -6.52
N GLY A 264 14.18 -7.52 -5.64
CA GLY A 264 15.40 -6.72 -5.76
C GLY A 264 16.64 -7.46 -5.24
N THR A 265 17.79 -7.17 -5.86
CA THR A 265 19.12 -7.63 -5.45
C THR A 265 20.12 -6.48 -5.56
N GLY A 266 21.29 -6.62 -4.92
CA GLY A 266 22.41 -5.69 -5.05
C GLY A 266 22.25 -4.38 -4.28
N VAL A 267 21.28 -4.28 -3.37
CA VAL A 267 21.08 -3.13 -2.48
C VAL A 267 21.40 -3.55 -1.04
N GLU A 268 22.17 -2.73 -0.32
CA GLU A 268 22.54 -3.02 1.07
C GLU A 268 21.30 -3.07 1.98
N THR A 269 20.95 -4.26 2.45
CA THR A 269 19.79 -4.51 3.32
C THR A 269 20.24 -4.83 4.75
N PRO A 270 19.64 -4.20 5.79
CA PRO A 270 19.93 -4.53 7.18
C PRO A 270 19.76 -6.03 7.48
N ASP A 271 20.78 -6.66 8.05
CA ASP A 271 20.81 -8.10 8.35
C ASP A 271 20.93 -8.39 9.84
N SER A 272 21.78 -7.65 10.55
CA SER A 272 21.94 -7.76 12.00
C SER A 272 22.36 -6.44 12.63
N PHE A 273 22.13 -6.32 13.94
CA PHE A 273 22.26 -5.09 14.70
C PHE A 273 23.16 -5.30 15.91
N HIS A 274 24.21 -4.48 16.03
CA HIS A 274 25.09 -4.47 17.18
C HIS A 274 24.85 -3.23 18.03
N TYR A 275 24.39 -3.42 19.26
CA TYR A 275 24.17 -2.36 20.22
C TYR A 275 25.32 -2.29 21.21
N GLU A 276 25.94 -1.11 21.34
CA GLU A 276 26.83 -0.82 22.46
C GLU A 276 26.04 -0.53 23.75
N SER A 277 24.84 0.05 23.61
CA SER A 277 23.89 0.31 24.69
C SER A 277 22.48 0.00 24.20
N PHE A 278 21.79 -0.92 24.88
CA PHE A 278 20.53 -1.50 24.44
C PHE A 278 19.41 -1.19 25.45
N PRO A 279 18.16 -0.88 25.02
CA PRO A 279 17.66 -0.78 23.64
C PRO A 279 17.54 0.67 23.12
N ASP A 280 17.99 1.67 23.88
CA ASP A 280 17.66 3.09 23.66
C ASP A 280 18.75 3.91 22.94
N LYS A 281 19.67 3.24 22.24
CA LYS A 281 20.65 3.88 21.34
C LYS A 281 20.58 3.24 19.97
N GLU A 282 20.97 4.00 18.95
CA GLU A 282 21.07 3.45 17.59
C GLU A 282 22.12 2.34 17.54
N PRO A 283 21.82 1.21 16.88
CA PRO A 283 22.79 0.16 16.67
C PRO A 283 23.74 0.49 15.52
N LYS A 284 24.90 -0.16 15.54
CA LYS A 284 25.66 -0.39 14.31
C LYS A 284 24.95 -1.46 13.49
N ILE A 285 24.64 -1.13 12.24
CA ILE A 285 23.95 -2.04 11.31
C ILE A 285 25.00 -2.82 10.51
N ILE A 286 24.78 -4.12 10.38
CA ILE A 286 25.49 -5.01 9.47
C ILE A 286 24.54 -5.31 8.32
N TYR A 287 25.03 -5.20 7.09
CA TYR A 287 24.24 -5.31 5.88
C TYR A 287 24.50 -6.63 5.16
N SER A 288 23.48 -7.11 4.46
CA SER A 288 23.51 -8.21 3.49
C SER A 288 22.89 -7.78 2.16
N ASP A 289 22.82 -8.71 1.22
CA ASP A 289 22.13 -8.51 -0.06
C ASP A 289 20.59 -8.49 0.09
N GLY A 290 19.93 -7.77 -0.80
CA GLY A 290 18.48 -7.59 -0.90
C GLY A 290 18.10 -6.33 -1.68
N ASP A 291 16.97 -5.72 -1.33
CA ASP A 291 16.40 -4.53 -1.97
C ASP A 291 16.46 -3.25 -1.11
N GLY A 292 17.23 -3.27 -0.01
CA GLY A 292 17.31 -2.19 0.99
C GLY A 292 16.40 -2.39 2.21
N THR A 293 15.36 -3.22 2.10
CA THR A 293 14.41 -3.51 3.18
C THR A 293 14.26 -5.02 3.41
N VAL A 294 13.99 -5.78 2.35
CA VAL A 294 13.79 -7.24 2.37
C VAL A 294 15.11 -7.94 2.06
N ASN A 295 15.56 -8.81 2.95
CA ASN A 295 16.77 -9.61 2.70
C ASN A 295 16.51 -10.61 1.57
N LEU A 296 17.51 -10.84 0.72
CA LEU A 296 17.40 -11.73 -0.43
C LEU A 296 16.91 -13.14 -0.06
N GLN A 297 17.34 -13.70 1.08
CA GLN A 297 16.91 -15.05 1.48
C GLN A 297 15.40 -15.14 1.71
N SER A 298 14.77 -14.04 2.14
CA SER A 298 13.32 -13.94 2.32
C SER A 298 12.61 -13.84 0.99
N ALA A 299 13.09 -12.98 0.09
CA ALA A 299 12.48 -12.78 -1.23
C ALA A 299 12.50 -14.07 -2.09
N LEU A 300 13.55 -14.89 -1.94
CA LEU A 300 13.68 -16.16 -2.66
C LEU A 300 12.74 -17.29 -2.20
N GLN A 301 11.91 -17.08 -1.16
CA GLN A 301 11.00 -18.15 -0.71
C GLN A 301 10.01 -18.58 -1.78
N CYS A 302 9.61 -17.67 -2.69
CA CYS A 302 8.74 -18.00 -3.82
C CYS A 302 9.36 -19.04 -4.78
N GLN A 303 10.70 -19.14 -4.86
CA GLN A 303 11.39 -20.13 -5.69
C GLN A 303 11.08 -21.56 -5.23
N LYS A 304 10.82 -21.76 -3.93
CA LYS A 304 10.44 -23.08 -3.41
C LYS A 304 9.12 -23.58 -3.99
N TRP A 305 8.25 -22.67 -4.46
CA TRP A 305 6.96 -23.05 -5.03
C TRP A 305 7.01 -23.63 -6.44
N VAL A 306 8.15 -23.52 -7.15
CA VAL A 306 8.29 -24.00 -8.55
C VAL A 306 7.85 -25.45 -8.70
N ASP A 307 8.21 -26.32 -7.74
CA ASP A 307 7.88 -27.75 -7.77
C ASP A 307 6.76 -28.14 -6.78
N MET A 308 6.10 -27.17 -6.15
CA MET A 308 5.06 -27.41 -5.13
C MET A 308 3.63 -27.15 -5.62
N GLN A 309 3.46 -26.62 -6.83
CA GLN A 309 2.16 -26.38 -7.44
C GLN A 309 2.18 -26.70 -8.94
N LYS A 310 0.98 -26.91 -9.53
CA LYS A 310 0.86 -27.24 -10.96
C LYS A 310 1.06 -26.01 -11.85
N GLN A 311 0.67 -24.84 -11.34
CA GLN A 311 0.74 -23.58 -12.04
C GLN A 311 2.16 -23.05 -12.02
N GLU A 312 2.59 -22.45 -13.13
CA GLU A 312 3.95 -21.95 -13.30
C GLU A 312 4.30 -20.87 -12.25
N VAL A 313 5.53 -20.93 -11.76
CA VAL A 313 6.15 -19.92 -10.91
C VAL A 313 7.35 -19.35 -11.66
N VAL A 314 7.24 -18.10 -12.08
CA VAL A 314 8.31 -17.36 -12.75
C VAL A 314 9.02 -16.50 -11.72
N VAL A 315 10.33 -16.62 -11.66
CA VAL A 315 11.20 -15.88 -10.73
C VAL A 315 11.99 -14.86 -11.56
N PHE A 316 11.91 -13.58 -11.21
CA PHE A 316 12.53 -12.50 -11.98
C PHE A 316 13.29 -11.54 -11.07
N GLU A 317 14.61 -11.52 -11.24
CA GLU A 317 15.52 -10.67 -10.50
C GLU A 317 15.48 -9.23 -11.04
N LEU A 318 15.38 -8.27 -10.14
CA LEU A 318 15.49 -6.83 -10.40
C LEU A 318 16.81 -6.32 -9.80
N SER A 319 17.89 -6.43 -10.58
CA SER A 319 19.23 -6.03 -10.09
C SER A 319 19.32 -4.52 -9.84
N GLY A 320 19.86 -4.15 -8.66
CA GLY A 320 20.04 -2.78 -8.22
C GLY A 320 18.75 -2.04 -7.89
N ASN A 321 17.65 -2.77 -7.69
CA ASN A 321 16.32 -2.19 -7.53
C ASN A 321 15.94 -2.06 -6.06
N GLU A 322 15.73 -0.82 -5.60
CA GLU A 322 15.35 -0.54 -4.22
C GLU A 322 13.85 -0.83 -3.97
N HIS A 323 13.55 -1.23 -2.74
CA HIS A 323 12.26 -1.72 -2.27
C HIS A 323 11.04 -0.89 -2.69
N ILE A 324 11.09 0.44 -2.58
CA ILE A 324 9.98 1.32 -2.98
C ILE A 324 10.11 1.68 -4.46
N GLN A 325 11.34 1.94 -4.92
CA GLN A 325 11.61 2.36 -6.29
C GLN A 325 11.16 1.33 -7.33
N MET A 326 11.04 0.05 -6.96
CA MET A 326 10.55 -1.01 -7.85
C MET A 326 9.20 -0.73 -8.49
N LEU A 327 8.32 0.02 -7.82
CA LEU A 327 7.00 0.38 -8.36
C LEU A 327 7.06 1.41 -9.49
N SER A 328 8.18 2.12 -9.62
CA SER A 328 8.40 3.16 -10.62
C SER A 328 9.54 2.84 -11.59
N ASN A 329 10.19 1.69 -11.43
CA ASN A 329 11.31 1.30 -12.27
C ASN A 329 10.84 0.83 -13.65
N ASP A 330 11.51 1.30 -14.70
CA ASP A 330 11.18 0.97 -16.09
C ASP A 330 11.26 -0.54 -16.37
N THR A 331 12.15 -1.28 -15.72
CA THR A 331 12.28 -2.74 -15.86
C THR A 331 11.04 -3.44 -15.31
N THR A 332 10.60 -3.04 -14.12
CA THR A 332 9.38 -3.58 -13.49
C THR A 332 8.14 -3.25 -14.33
N ILE A 333 7.99 -1.99 -14.72
CA ILE A 333 6.86 -1.52 -15.54
C ILE A 333 6.85 -2.26 -16.89
N SER A 334 8.02 -2.43 -17.53
CA SER A 334 8.14 -3.18 -18.78
C SER A 334 7.80 -4.66 -18.62
N TYR A 335 8.18 -5.28 -17.49
CA TYR A 335 7.81 -6.67 -17.18
C TYR A 335 6.29 -6.80 -17.03
N VAL A 336 5.66 -5.93 -16.24
CA VAL A 336 4.20 -5.91 -16.05
C VAL A 336 3.49 -5.71 -17.39
N LYS A 337 3.99 -4.82 -18.26
CA LYS A 337 3.44 -4.65 -19.60
C LYS A 337 3.49 -5.95 -20.41
N LYS A 338 4.63 -6.63 -20.46
CA LYS A 338 4.75 -7.90 -21.19
C LYS A 338 3.79 -8.95 -20.64
N LEU A 339 3.65 -9.02 -19.31
CA LEU A 339 2.74 -9.94 -18.64
C LEU A 339 1.27 -9.69 -18.99
N LEU A 340 0.81 -8.44 -18.94
CA LEU A 340 -0.61 -8.11 -19.16
C LEU A 340 -1.03 -8.27 -20.62
N PHE A 341 -0.11 -8.05 -21.57
CA PHE A 341 -0.39 -8.06 -23.00
C PHE A 341 0.16 -9.29 -23.74
N ASN A 342 0.76 -10.25 -23.03
CA ASN A 342 1.41 -11.45 -23.59
C ASN A 342 2.39 -11.13 -24.73
N LEU A 343 3.28 -10.14 -24.52
CA LEU A 343 4.26 -9.64 -25.51
C LEU A 343 5.62 -10.36 -25.47
#